data_AF-U9TJ73-F1
#
_entry.id   AF-U9TJ73-F1
#
_cell.length_a   1.000
_cell.length_b   1.000
_cell.length_c   1.000
_cell.angle_alpha   90.00
_cell.angle_beta   90.00
_cell.angle_gamma   90.00
#
_symmetry.space_group_name_H-M   'P 1'
#
loop_
_entity.id
_entity.type
_entity.pdbx_description
1 polymer ?
#
loop_
_entity_poly.entity_id
_entity_poly.type
_entity_poly.pdbx_seq_one_letter_code
_entity_poly.pdbx_strand_id
1 'polypeptide(L)'
;TTLVAWFQENAKNPAAHNYRYVDFPLYYTWNSTDHNFKEACIRLGLLQDDTEWDVCLREACCIRMGQQLRLLFATILIFCQPAAPEILWNNHKVALCEDILYQ
;
A
#
# COMPACT_ATOMS: atom_id res chain seq x y z
N THR A 1 -12.32 8.83 -23.07
CA THR A 1 -13.68 9.28 -23.46
C THR A 1 -14.65 8.13 -23.28
N THR A 2 -15.80 8.36 -22.64
CA THR A 2 -16.79 7.35 -22.23
C THR A 2 -17.45 6.61 -23.39
N LEU A 3 -17.56 7.23 -24.56
CA LEU A 3 -18.14 6.61 -25.77
C LEU A 3 -17.34 5.40 -26.28
N VAL A 4 -16.01 5.48 -26.31
CA VAL A 4 -15.17 4.37 -26.77
C VAL A 4 -15.25 3.19 -25.81
N ALA A 5 -15.25 3.46 -24.51
CA ALA A 5 -15.43 2.44 -23.48
C ALA A 5 -16.80 1.75 -23.59
N TRP A 6 -17.87 2.49 -23.89
CA TRP A 6 -19.21 1.93 -24.12
C TRP A 6 -19.23 0.92 -25.27
N PHE A 7 -18.64 1.26 -26.42
CA PHE A 7 -18.59 0.34 -27.57
C PHE A 7 -17.77 -0.91 -27.27
N GLN A 8 -16.63 -0.75 -26.60
CA GLN A 8 -15.76 -1.88 -26.23
C GLN A 8 -16.44 -2.82 -25.23
N GLU A 9 -17.16 -2.28 -24.26
CA GLU A 9 -17.84 -3.10 -23.25
C GLU A 9 -19.06 -3.81 -23.83
N ASN A 10 -19.83 -3.15 -24.70
CA ASN A 10 -20.91 -3.82 -25.44
C ASN A 10 -20.40 -4.93 -26.36
N ALA A 11 -19.16 -4.85 -26.85
CA ALA A 11 -18.57 -5.91 -27.65
C ALA A 11 -18.13 -7.12 -26.82
N LYS A 12 -17.76 -6.92 -25.54
CA LYS A 12 -17.16 -7.95 -24.68
C LYS A 12 -18.13 -8.57 -23.67
N ASN A 13 -19.11 -7.81 -23.21
CA ASN A 13 -19.97 -8.17 -22.08
C ASN A 13 -21.45 -8.14 -22.51
N PRO A 14 -22.11 -9.31 -22.67
CA PRO A 14 -23.52 -9.36 -23.05
C PRO A 14 -24.46 -8.67 -22.05
N ALA A 15 -24.08 -8.57 -20.78
CA ALA A 15 -24.86 -7.83 -19.78
C ALA A 15 -24.91 -6.33 -20.10
N ALA A 16 -23.89 -5.81 -20.79
CA ALA A 16 -23.79 -4.40 -21.14
C ALA A 16 -24.84 -3.96 -22.18
N HIS A 17 -25.39 -4.91 -22.96
CA HIS A 17 -26.42 -4.65 -23.97
C HIS A 17 -27.72 -4.07 -23.39
N ASN A 18 -27.94 -4.27 -22.09
CA ASN A 18 -29.13 -3.79 -21.39
C ASN A 18 -29.00 -2.35 -20.88
N TYR A 19 -27.82 -1.73 -20.98
CA TYR A 19 -27.59 -0.37 -20.50
C TYR A 19 -27.56 0.62 -21.66
N ARG A 20 -28.29 1.73 -21.51
CA ARG A 20 -28.23 2.83 -22.48
C ARG A 20 -26.91 3.57 -22.31
N TYR A 21 -26.47 4.21 -23.39
CA TYR A 21 -25.26 5.02 -23.38
C TYR A 21 -25.25 6.07 -22.25
N VAL A 22 -26.40 6.70 -21.98
CA VAL A 22 -26.55 7.72 -20.94
C VAL A 22 -26.43 7.16 -19.51
N ASP A 23 -26.75 5.87 -19.33
CA ASP A 23 -26.73 5.20 -18.02
C ASP A 23 -25.39 4.49 -17.78
N PHE A 24 -24.60 4.24 -18.82
CA PHE A 24 -23.32 3.54 -18.73
C PHE A 24 -22.35 4.13 -17.70
N PRO A 25 -22.25 5.47 -17.53
CA PRO A 25 -21.41 6.04 -16.49
C PRO A 25 -21.82 5.65 -15.07
N LEU A 26 -23.08 5.30 -14.80
CA LEU A 26 -23.53 4.89 -13.46
C LEU A 26 -23.02 3.49 -13.06
N TYR A 27 -22.71 2.64 -14.04
CA TYR A 27 -22.37 1.23 -13.81
C TYR A 27 -20.93 0.89 -14.17
N TYR A 28 -20.30 1.64 -15.07
CA TYR A 28 -18.99 1.32 -15.64
C TYR A 28 -18.00 2.49 -15.62
N THR A 29 -18.27 3.54 -14.84
CA THR A 29 -17.20 4.50 -14.49
C THR A 29 -16.41 4.02 -13.28
N TRP A 30 -15.28 4.69 -13.07
CA TRP A 30 -14.44 4.51 -11.89
C TRP A 30 -15.27 4.68 -10.62
N ASN A 31 -15.58 3.57 -9.95
CA ASN A 31 -16.12 3.63 -8.61
C ASN A 31 -15.00 4.13 -7.69
N SER A 32 -15.11 5.39 -7.26
CA SER A 32 -14.16 6.02 -6.33
C SER A 32 -14.10 5.31 -4.97
N THR A 33 -15.01 4.37 -4.70
CA THR A 33 -15.03 3.60 -3.45
C THR A 33 -14.35 2.23 -3.54
N ASP A 34 -14.15 1.66 -4.75
CA ASP A 34 -13.62 0.29 -4.90
C ASP A 34 -12.15 0.22 -5.32
N HIS A 35 -11.56 1.33 -5.74
CA HIS A 35 -10.15 1.39 -6.10
C HIS A 35 -9.46 2.40 -5.21
N ASN A 36 -8.89 1.87 -4.12
CA ASN A 36 -7.94 2.58 -3.29
C ASN A 36 -6.75 2.93 -4.18
N PHE A 37 -6.78 4.14 -4.77
CA PHE A 37 -5.77 4.64 -5.71
C PHE A 37 -4.34 4.41 -5.18
N LYS A 38 -4.18 4.50 -3.86
CA LYS A 38 -2.96 4.14 -3.14
C LYS A 38 -2.47 2.71 -3.43
N GLU A 39 -3.34 1.70 -3.33
CA GLU A 39 -2.97 0.31 -3.63
C GLU A 39 -2.61 0.10 -5.10
N ALA A 40 -3.32 0.75 -6.03
CA ALA A 40 -3.00 0.69 -7.45
C ALA A 40 -1.61 1.30 -7.72
N CYS A 41 -1.31 2.45 -7.11
CA CYS A 41 0.00 3.08 -7.22
C CYS A 41 1.12 2.25 -6.57
N ILE A 42 0.88 1.57 -5.45
CA ILE A 42 1.82 0.62 -4.84
C ILE A 42 2.09 -0.55 -5.79
N ARG A 43 1.06 -1.20 -6.36
CA ARG A 43 1.24 -2.31 -7.32
C ARG A 43 1.98 -1.90 -8.58
N LEU A 44 1.84 -0.64 -9.00
CA LEU A 44 2.53 -0.09 -10.16
C LEU A 44 3.95 0.39 -9.84
N GLY A 45 4.41 0.29 -8.58
CA GLY A 45 5.72 0.79 -8.15
C GLY A 45 5.85 2.32 -8.23
N LEU A 46 4.72 3.04 -8.29
CA LEU A 46 4.68 4.50 -8.36
C LEU A 46 4.78 5.15 -6.97
N LEU A 47 4.48 4.39 -5.92
CA LEU A 47 4.71 4.77 -4.52
C LEU A 47 5.79 3.85 -3.95
N GLN A 48 6.64 4.40 -3.08
CA GLN A 48 7.54 3.59 -2.27
C GLN A 48 6.71 2.59 -1.45
N ASP A 49 7.12 1.33 -1.49
CA ASP A 49 6.63 0.33 -0.56
C ASP A 49 7.51 0.33 0.70
N ASP A 50 7.00 -0.23 1.80
CA ASP A 50 7.77 -0.32 3.05
C ASP A 50 8.68 -1.56 3.08
N THR A 51 8.82 -2.27 1.95
CA THR A 51 9.57 -3.52 1.85
C THR A 51 11.04 -3.30 2.19
N GLU A 52 11.60 -2.19 1.74
CA GLU A 52 12.99 -1.78 1.97
C GLU A 52 13.27 -1.62 3.47
N TRP A 53 12.35 -0.99 4.19
CA TRP A 53 12.46 -0.77 5.64
C TRP A 53 12.28 -2.07 6.42
N ASP A 54 11.39 -2.95 5.97
CA ASP A 54 11.18 -4.25 6.60
C ASP A 54 12.43 -5.15 6.48
N VAL A 55 13.05 -5.20 5.30
CA VAL A 55 14.31 -5.90 5.08
C VAL A 55 15.43 -5.30 5.94
N CYS A 56 15.58 -3.98 5.92
CA CYS A 56 16.60 -3.28 6.69
C CYS A 56 16.49 -3.56 8.20
N LEU A 57 15.28 -3.45 8.77
CA LEU A 57 15.05 -3.73 10.18
C LEU A 57 15.29 -5.20 10.52
N ARG A 58 14.87 -6.12 9.65
CA ARG A 58 15.11 -7.57 9.84
C ARG A 58 16.59 -7.92 9.91
N GLU A 59 17.40 -7.34 9.03
CA GLU A 59 18.86 -7.53 9.05
C GLU A 59 19.48 -6.87 10.29
N ALA A 60 19.03 -5.67 10.65
CA ALA A 60 19.50 -4.96 11.83
C ALA A 60 19.20 -5.73 13.13
N CYS A 61 18.05 -6.39 13.23
CA CYS A 61 17.66 -7.23 14.37
C CYS A 61 18.69 -8.35 14.65
N CYS A 62 19.38 -8.87 13.62
CA CYS A 62 20.37 -9.93 13.80
C CYS A 62 21.71 -9.42 14.35
N ILE A 63 21.97 -8.11 14.32
CA ILE A 63 23.31 -7.52 14.53
C ILE A 63 23.32 -6.47 15.65
N ARG A 64 22.17 -5.83 15.94
CA ARG A 64 22.06 -4.65 16.81
C ARG A 64 21.18 -4.94 18.02
N MET A 65 21.49 -4.32 19.16
CA MET A 65 20.65 -4.38 20.36
C MET A 65 19.47 -3.39 20.29
N GLY A 66 18.42 -3.63 21.10
CA GLY A 66 17.14 -2.92 21.03
C GLY A 66 17.24 -1.40 21.03
N GLN A 67 18.11 -0.77 21.82
CA GLN A 67 18.33 0.69 21.79
C GLN A 67 18.75 1.21 20.41
N GLN A 68 19.67 0.51 19.74
CA GLN A 68 20.18 0.92 18.42
C GLN A 68 19.14 0.66 17.33
N LEU A 69 18.36 -0.41 17.48
CA LEU A 69 17.25 -0.74 16.61
C LEU A 69 16.13 0.31 16.73
N ARG A 70 15.83 0.78 17.95
CA ARG A 70 14.88 1.89 18.19
C ARG A 70 15.33 3.18 17.54
N LEU A 71 16.63 3.49 17.59
CA LEU A 71 17.17 4.68 16.92
C LEU A 71 17.00 4.58 15.40
N LEU A 72 17.34 3.43 14.81
CA LEU A 72 17.14 3.18 13.38
C LEU A 72 15.67 3.32 12.99
N PHE A 73 14.76 2.72 13.76
CA PHE A 73 13.32 2.84 13.53
C PHE A 73 12.85 4.31 13.57
N ALA A 74 13.31 5.10 14.55
CA ALA A 74 13.01 6.52 14.61
C ALA A 74 13.57 7.30 13.42
N THR A 75 14.78 6.98 12.95
CA THR A 75 15.37 7.57 11.74
C THR A 75 14.51 7.29 10.51
N ILE A 76 14.04 6.05 10.32
CA ILE A 76 13.15 5.70 9.21
C ILE A 76 11.85 6.51 9.27
N LEU A 77 11.23 6.63 10.46
CA LEU A 77 9.99 7.40 10.62
C LEU A 77 10.18 8.89 10.29
N ILE A 78 11.29 9.49 10.70
CA ILE A 78 11.54 10.93 10.53
C ILE A 78 11.91 11.27 9.08
N PHE A 79 12.80 10.49 8.47
CA PHE A 79 13.42 10.85 7.20
C PHE A 79 12.84 10.15 5.98
N CYS A 80 12.22 8.98 6.17
CA CYS A 80 11.79 8.14 5.04
C CYS A 80 10.27 8.11 4.84
N GLN A 81 9.49 8.60 5.81
CA GLN A 81 8.02 8.71 5.75
C GLN A 81 7.35 7.42 5.21
N PRO A 82 7.51 6.26 5.89
CA PRO A 82 6.96 5.00 5.43
C PRO A 82 5.45 5.08 5.18
N ALA A 83 4.98 4.31 4.19
CA ALA A 83 3.61 4.34 3.70
C ALA A 83 2.58 3.79 4.70
N ALA A 84 3.01 2.88 5.59
CA ALA A 84 2.23 2.21 6.62
C ALA A 84 3.08 1.93 7.88
N PRO A 85 3.45 2.97 8.67
CA PRO A 85 4.30 2.84 9.85
C PRO A 85 3.70 1.92 10.93
N GLU A 86 2.37 1.78 11.03
CA GLU A 86 1.76 0.86 11.98
C GLU A 86 2.03 -0.61 11.64
N ILE A 87 2.10 -0.95 10.35
CA ILE A 87 2.40 -2.31 9.90
C ILE A 87 3.87 -2.61 10.20
N LEU A 88 4.76 -1.68 9.84
CA LEU A 88 6.19 -1.78 10.11
C LEU A 88 6.47 -1.93 11.62
N TRP A 89 5.81 -1.14 12.48
CA TRP A 89 5.91 -1.30 13.93
C TRP A 89 5.47 -2.69 14.39
N ASN A 90 4.30 -3.16 13.94
CA ASN A 90 3.77 -4.44 14.40
C ASN A 90 4.67 -5.63 14.05
N ASN A 91 5.36 -5.56 12.91
CA ASN A 91 6.32 -6.58 12.49
C ASN A 91 7.58 -6.63 13.38
N HIS A 92 8.06 -5.47 13.86
CA HIS A 92 9.38 -5.35 14.51
C HIS A 92 9.33 -5.05 16.02
N LYS A 93 8.15 -4.75 16.60
CA LYS A 93 8.00 -4.32 18.01
C LYS A 93 8.60 -5.26 19.05
N VAL A 94 8.64 -6.58 18.76
CA VAL A 94 9.21 -7.56 19.70
C VAL A 94 10.72 -7.34 19.84
N ALA A 95 11.44 -7.25 18.71
CA ALA A 95 12.87 -6.98 18.71
C ALA A 95 13.20 -5.57 19.22
N LEU A 96 12.35 -4.59 18.92
CA LEU A 96 12.50 -3.21 19.42
C LEU A 96 12.34 -3.10 20.95
N CYS A 97 11.67 -4.06 21.58
CA CYS A 97 11.36 -4.04 23.01
C CYS A 97 12.13 -5.11 23.82
N GLU A 98 12.92 -5.97 23.18
CA GLU A 98 13.57 -7.13 23.83
C GLU A 98 14.47 -6.72 25.02
N ASP A 99 15.17 -5.60 24.89
CA ASP A 99 16.12 -5.10 25.88
C ASP A 99 15.49 -4.19 26.95
N ILE A 100 14.22 -3.81 26.83
CA ILE A 100 13.56 -2.84 27.73
C ILE A 100 13.51 -3.35 29.17
N LEU A 101 13.36 -4.66 29.36
CA LEU A 101 13.34 -5.28 30.69
C LEU A 101 14.72 -5.33 31.36
N TYR A 102 15.78 -5.08 30.58
CA TYR A 102 17.18 -5.18 31.02
C TYR A 102 17.93 -3.83 30.96
N GLN A 103 17.22 -2.73 30.68
CA GLN A 103 17.71 -1.35 30.77
C GLN A 103 17.50 -0.78 32.17
#